data_AF-A0A354GWJ9-F1
#
_entry.id   AF-A0A354GWJ9-F1
#
_cell.length_a   1.000
_cell.length_b   1.000
_cell.length_c   1.000
_cell.angle_alpha   90.00
_cell.angle_beta   90.00
_cell.angle_gamma   90.00
#
_symmetry.space_group_name_H-M   'P 1'
#
loop_
_entity.id
_entity.type
_entity.pdbx_description
1 polymer ?
#
loop_
_entity_poly.entity_id
_entity_poly.type
_entity_poly.pdbx_seq_one_letter_code
_entity_poly.pdbx_strand_id
1 'polypeptide(L)'
;MDRQLNVRSTCLNIAALPRPPYSLGGRVRDMTLLWTALGAVVGVGSTSFKGGAIGVVSGAIAGILVLPFLGAFLGLIGGRPQETLFGALCGSLVGAAAGALGGSADLPAQATFTLLIGALIGATFPGMFRGLKETFLSILGSRIHSLIP
;
A
#
# COMPACT_ATOMS: atom_id res chain seq x y z
N MET A 1 34.80 39.28 4.57
CA MET A 1 34.81 37.83 4.25
C MET A 1 33.40 37.23 4.39
N ASP A 2 32.35 38.03 4.17
CA ASP A 2 31.01 37.76 4.73
C ASP A 2 29.96 37.34 3.69
N ARG A 3 30.25 37.48 2.39
CA ARG A 3 29.31 37.06 1.32
C ARG A 3 29.24 35.54 1.12
N GLN A 4 30.27 34.79 1.52
CA GLN A 4 30.34 33.33 1.33
C GLN A 4 29.53 32.53 2.38
N LEU A 5 29.24 33.14 3.54
CA LEU A 5 28.36 32.52 4.55
C LEU A 5 26.88 32.61 4.17
N ASN A 6 26.45 33.68 3.49
CA ASN A 6 25.05 33.86 3.14
C ASN A 6 24.57 32.86 2.07
N VAL A 7 25.41 32.57 1.07
CA VAL A 7 25.06 31.62 -0.02
C VAL A 7 24.97 30.18 0.50
N ARG A 8 25.83 29.80 1.45
CA ARG A 8 25.78 28.46 2.06
C ARG A 8 24.53 28.25 2.92
N SER A 9 24.07 29.28 3.63
CA SER A 9 22.82 29.23 4.40
C SER A 9 21.58 29.10 3.52
N THR A 10 21.59 29.67 2.30
CA THR A 10 20.48 29.50 1.35
C THR A 10 20.40 28.08 0.79
N CYS A 11 21.54 27.44 0.50
CA CYS A 11 21.56 26.04 0.03
C CYS A 11 21.16 25.04 1.14
N LEU A 12 21.53 25.31 2.39
CA LEU A 12 21.15 24.47 3.53
C LEU A 12 19.64 24.53 3.85
N ASN A 13 18.93 25.56 3.41
CA ASN A 13 17.49 25.70 3.61
C ASN A 13 16.64 24.97 2.55
N ILE A 14 17.25 24.48 1.46
CA ILE A 14 16.54 23.69 0.43
C ILE A 14 16.25 22.26 0.91
N ALA A 15 17.01 21.75 1.88
CA ALA A 15 16.74 20.44 2.50
C ALA A 15 15.55 20.47 3.49
N ALA A 16 15.06 21.65 3.85
CA ALA A 16 13.95 21.87 4.79
C ALA A 16 12.63 22.22 4.08
N LEU A 17 12.54 22.04 2.76
CA LEU A 17 11.27 22.23 2.05
C LEU A 17 10.22 21.27 2.61
N PRO A 18 9.07 21.78 3.11
CA PRO A 18 7.91 20.96 3.38
C PRO A 18 7.59 20.22 2.09
N ARG A 19 7.72 18.90 2.08
CA ARG A 19 7.35 18.09 0.91
C ARG A 19 5.94 18.50 0.51
N PRO A 20 5.70 18.89 -0.75
CA PRO A 20 4.42 19.42 -1.19
C PRO A 20 3.31 18.45 -0.76
N PRO A 21 2.16 18.95 -0.28
CA PRO A 21 1.06 18.09 0.12
C PRO A 21 0.73 17.21 -1.09
N TYR A 22 0.91 15.90 -0.93
CA TYR A 22 0.60 14.92 -1.97
C TYR A 22 -0.77 15.27 -2.54
N SER A 23 -0.81 15.72 -3.80
CA SER A 23 -2.09 15.97 -4.46
C SER A 23 -2.87 14.66 -4.42
N LEU A 24 -4.16 14.75 -4.09
CA LEU A 24 -5.06 13.59 -4.08
C LEU A 24 -4.91 12.78 -5.38
N GLY A 25 -4.74 13.46 -6.52
CA GLY A 25 -4.47 12.83 -7.81
C GLY A 25 -3.14 12.04 -7.87
N GLY A 26 -2.06 12.54 -7.27
CA GLY A 26 -0.79 11.80 -7.19
C GLY A 26 -0.92 10.54 -6.34
N ARG A 27 -1.58 10.64 -5.18
CA ARG A 27 -1.81 9.47 -4.31
C ARG A 27 -2.69 8.41 -4.98
N VAL A 28 -3.79 8.83 -5.61
CA VAL A 28 -4.68 7.90 -6.33
C VAL A 28 -3.93 7.24 -7.47
N ARG A 29 -3.11 7.98 -8.23
CA ARG A 29 -2.28 7.41 -9.31
C ARG A 29 -1.27 6.39 -8.79
N ASP A 30 -0.47 6.73 -7.78
CA ASP A 30 0.52 5.82 -7.21
C ASP A 30 -0.14 4.55 -6.68
N MET A 31 -1.29 4.69 -6.03
CA MET A 31 -2.05 3.55 -5.50
C MET A 31 -2.65 2.70 -6.61
N THR A 32 -3.19 3.33 -7.66
CA THR A 32 -3.72 2.64 -8.83
C THR A 32 -2.60 1.88 -9.55
N LEU A 33 -1.43 2.50 -9.75
CA LEU A 33 -0.27 1.86 -10.36
C LEU A 33 0.24 0.67 -9.55
N LEU A 34 0.32 0.82 -8.22
CA LEU A 34 0.72 -0.25 -7.31
C LEU A 34 -0.24 -1.46 -7.42
N TRP A 35 -1.55 -1.19 -7.39
CA TRP A 35 -2.56 -2.24 -7.53
C TRP A 35 -2.61 -2.83 -8.95
N THR A 36 -2.31 -2.04 -9.98
CA THR A 36 -2.20 -2.55 -11.36
C THR A 36 -1.03 -3.52 -11.46
N ALA A 37 0.13 -3.18 -10.89
CA ALA A 37 1.30 -4.06 -10.84
C ALA A 37 1.01 -5.33 -10.03
N LEU A 38 0.33 -5.22 -8.89
CA LEU A 38 -0.15 -6.36 -8.11
C LEU A 38 -1.08 -7.24 -8.93
N GLY A 39 -2.02 -6.66 -9.67
CA GLY A 39 -2.95 -7.37 -10.55
C GLY A 39 -2.23 -8.14 -11.64
N ALA A 40 -1.19 -7.57 -12.24
CA ALA A 40 -0.36 -8.25 -13.22
C ALA A 40 0.36 -9.46 -12.61
N VAL A 41 1.02 -9.28 -11.46
CA VAL A 41 1.75 -10.35 -10.75
C VAL A 41 0.80 -11.47 -10.33
N VAL A 42 -0.37 -11.09 -9.80
CA VAL A 42 -1.41 -12.02 -9.37
C VAL A 42 -1.98 -12.79 -10.54
N GLY A 43 -2.29 -12.09 -11.64
CA GLY A 43 -2.83 -12.67 -12.85
C GLY A 43 -1.92 -13.71 -13.48
N VAL A 44 -0.61 -13.47 -13.44
CA VAL A 44 0.40 -14.45 -13.88
C VAL A 44 0.53 -15.61 -12.89
N GLY A 45 0.56 -15.33 -11.59
CA GLY A 45 0.75 -16.34 -10.54
C GLY A 45 -0.44 -17.26 -10.28
N SER A 46 -1.66 -16.82 -10.63
CA SER A 46 -2.90 -17.61 -10.48
C SER A 46 -3.22 -18.49 -11.68
N THR A 47 -2.52 -18.32 -12.80
CA THR A 47 -2.69 -19.20 -13.98
C THR A 47 -1.75 -20.37 -13.90
N SER A 48 -2.29 -21.59 -13.88
CA SER A 48 -1.46 -22.80 -14.04
C SER A 48 -0.84 -22.80 -15.44
N PHE A 49 0.46 -23.06 -15.54
CA PHE A 49 1.21 -23.23 -16.81
C PHE A 49 0.58 -24.24 -17.79
N LYS A 50 -0.38 -25.05 -17.31
CA LYS A 50 -1.19 -25.99 -18.07
C LYS A 50 -2.02 -25.35 -19.19
N GLY A 51 -2.37 -24.06 -19.08
CA GLY A 51 -3.07 -23.30 -20.13
C GLY A 51 -2.16 -22.63 -21.17
N GLY A 52 -0.83 -22.76 -21.04
CA GLY A 52 0.15 -22.10 -21.91
C GLY A 52 0.14 -20.57 -21.82
N ALA A 53 0.77 -19.91 -22.79
CA ALA A 53 0.91 -18.45 -22.84
C ALA A 53 -0.44 -17.71 -22.83
N ILE A 54 -1.49 -18.33 -23.38
CA ILE A 54 -2.84 -17.75 -23.44
C ILE A 54 -3.46 -17.65 -22.04
N GLY A 55 -3.28 -18.67 -21.21
CA GLY A 55 -3.70 -18.65 -19.81
C GLY A 55 -3.04 -17.50 -19.06
N VAL A 56 -1.71 -17.39 -19.14
CA VAL A 56 -0.92 -16.35 -18.49
C VAL A 56 -1.35 -14.94 -18.91
N VAL A 57 -1.54 -14.73 -20.21
CA VAL A 57 -1.98 -13.43 -20.74
C VAL A 57 -3.41 -13.10 -20.29
N SER A 58 -4.32 -14.08 -20.30
CA SER A 58 -5.70 -13.88 -19.83
C SER A 58 -5.79 -13.56 -18.33
N GLY A 59 -4.99 -14.23 -17.50
CA GLY A 59 -4.92 -13.95 -16.07
C GLY A 59 -4.31 -12.59 -15.78
N ALA A 60 -3.21 -12.24 -16.46
CA ALA A 60 -2.60 -10.92 -16.35
C ALA A 60 -3.58 -9.80 -16.74
N ILE A 61 -4.32 -9.96 -17.83
CA ILE A 61 -5.34 -9.00 -18.27
C ILE A 61 -6.49 -8.90 -17.27
N ALA A 62 -6.98 -10.03 -16.74
CA ALA A 62 -8.03 -10.03 -15.73
C ALA A 62 -7.58 -9.31 -14.44
N GLY A 63 -6.37 -9.58 -13.98
CA GLY A 63 -5.80 -8.91 -12.81
C GLY A 63 -5.58 -7.42 -13.03
N ILE A 64 -5.07 -7.03 -14.21
CA ILE A 64 -4.89 -5.62 -14.61
C ILE A 64 -6.25 -4.92 -14.79
N LEU A 65 -7.34 -5.61 -15.09
CA LEU A 65 -8.67 -4.98 -15.20
C LEU A 65 -9.34 -4.77 -13.84
N VAL A 66 -9.23 -5.74 -12.93
CA VAL A 66 -9.98 -5.74 -11.67
C VAL A 66 -9.27 -4.94 -10.58
N LEU A 67 -7.94 -5.09 -10.45
CA LEU A 67 -7.21 -4.49 -9.32
C LEU A 67 -7.01 -2.97 -9.36
N PRO A 68 -6.87 -2.28 -10.52
CA PRO A 68 -6.72 -0.83 -10.52
C PRO A 68 -7.95 -0.10 -9.99
N PHE A 69 -9.15 -0.64 -10.21
CA PHE A 69 -10.37 -0.11 -9.61
C PHE A 69 -10.30 -0.15 -8.07
N LEU A 70 -9.78 -1.25 -7.51
CA LEU A 70 -9.56 -1.37 -6.07
C LEU A 70 -8.50 -0.38 -5.56
N GLY A 71 -7.38 -0.24 -6.30
CA GLY A 71 -6.34 0.73 -5.98
C GLY A 71 -6.79 2.18 -6.05
N ALA A 72 -7.64 2.53 -7.02
CA ALA A 72 -8.23 3.86 -7.13
C ALA A 72 -9.16 4.14 -5.94
N PHE A 73 -10.00 3.18 -5.56
CA PHE A 73 -10.91 3.30 -4.42
C PHE A 73 -10.13 3.45 -3.10
N LEU A 74 -9.10 2.64 -2.89
CA LEU A 74 -8.21 2.71 -1.72
C LEU A 74 -7.40 4.01 -1.68
N GLY A 75 -6.92 4.48 -2.83
CA GLY A 75 -6.22 5.76 -2.96
C GLY A 75 -7.13 6.95 -2.62
N LEU A 76 -8.43 6.86 -2.98
CA LEU A 76 -9.44 7.87 -2.69
C LEU A 76 -9.86 7.88 -1.21
N ILE A 77 -9.93 6.71 -0.57
CA ILE A 77 -10.12 6.56 0.89
C ILE A 77 -8.92 7.08 1.69
N GLY A 78 -7.81 7.40 1.01
CA GLY A 78 -6.60 7.93 1.62
C GLY A 78 -5.61 6.85 2.05
N GLY A 79 -5.80 5.62 1.58
CA GLY A 79 -4.83 4.52 1.68
C GLY A 79 -3.49 4.95 1.11
N ARG A 80 -2.43 4.54 1.78
CA ARG A 80 -1.06 4.86 1.39
C ARG A 80 -0.40 3.67 0.71
N PRO A 81 0.39 3.90 -0.34
CA PRO A 81 0.97 2.82 -1.14
C PRO A 81 2.02 2.02 -0.36
N GLN A 82 2.74 2.65 0.58
CA GLN A 82 3.79 1.98 1.36
C GLN A 82 3.23 0.90 2.28
N GLU A 83 2.14 1.20 2.99
CA GLU A 83 1.49 0.28 3.91
C GLU A 83 0.81 -0.88 3.16
N THR A 84 0.26 -0.60 1.97
CA THR A 84 -0.27 -1.63 1.07
C THR A 84 0.83 -2.58 0.60
N LEU A 85 1.97 -2.05 0.18
CA LEU A 85 3.11 -2.85 -0.25
C LEU A 85 3.65 -3.72 0.90
N PHE A 86 3.73 -3.16 2.11
CA PHE A 86 4.20 -3.90 3.29
C PHE A 86 3.24 -5.03 3.67
N GLY A 87 1.93 -4.76 3.61
CA GLY A 87 0.91 -5.79 3.79
C GLY A 87 1.00 -6.88 2.72
N ALA A 88 1.19 -6.50 1.45
CA ALA A 88 1.34 -7.43 0.34
C ALA A 88 2.56 -8.35 0.52
N LEU A 89 3.73 -7.78 0.86
CA LEU A 89 4.95 -8.52 1.15
C LEU A 89 4.77 -9.49 2.31
N CYS A 90 4.18 -9.03 3.41
CA CYS A 90 3.95 -9.86 4.59
C CYS A 90 2.97 -11.00 4.28
N GLY A 91 1.86 -10.70 3.59
CA GLY A 91 0.90 -11.71 3.13
C GLY A 91 1.50 -12.73 2.16
N SER A 92 2.35 -12.28 1.24
CA SER A 92 3.08 -13.17 0.34
C SER A 92 4.03 -14.10 1.09
N LEU A 93 4.77 -13.56 2.08
CA LEU A 93 5.72 -14.33 2.88
C LEU A 93 4.99 -15.39 3.72
N VAL A 94 3.87 -15.01 4.34
CA VAL A 94 3.04 -15.93 5.15
C VAL A 94 2.42 -17.01 4.27
N GLY A 95 1.89 -16.68 3.09
CA GLY A 95 1.32 -17.70 2.21
C GLY A 95 2.35 -18.62 1.58
N ALA A 96 3.54 -18.09 1.25
CA ALA A 96 4.65 -18.92 0.78
C ALA A 96 5.12 -19.87 1.89
N ALA A 97 5.27 -19.39 3.12
CA ALA A 97 5.62 -20.22 4.27
C ALA A 97 4.53 -21.26 4.58
N ALA A 98 3.25 -20.87 4.55
CA ALA A 98 2.13 -21.77 4.77
C ALA A 98 2.00 -22.84 3.67
N GLY A 99 2.24 -22.48 2.41
CA GLY A 99 2.24 -23.41 1.28
C GLY A 99 3.42 -24.39 1.33
N ALA A 100 4.60 -23.91 1.72
CA ALA A 100 5.79 -24.74 1.90
C ALA A 100 5.65 -25.72 3.07
N LEU A 101 5.06 -25.29 4.19
CA LEU A 101 4.81 -26.14 5.36
C LEU A 101 3.64 -27.10 5.14
N GLY A 102 2.63 -26.71 4.35
CA GLY A 102 1.43 -27.50 4.07
C GLY A 102 1.58 -28.52 2.94
N GLY A 103 2.74 -28.61 2.28
CA GLY A 103 3.00 -29.56 1.20
C GLY A 103 2.09 -29.39 -0.03
N SER A 104 1.54 -28.19 -0.24
CA SER A 104 0.58 -27.93 -1.32
C SER A 104 1.31 -27.76 -2.66
N ALA A 105 0.91 -28.51 -3.69
CA ALA A 105 1.51 -28.46 -5.03
C ALA A 105 1.29 -27.11 -5.76
N ASP A 106 0.30 -26.32 -5.32
CA ASP A 106 -0.07 -25.04 -5.92
C ASP A 106 0.42 -23.83 -5.08
N LEU A 107 1.69 -23.86 -4.66
CA LEU A 107 2.37 -22.73 -4.01
C LEU A 107 2.13 -21.35 -4.68
N PRO A 108 2.18 -21.20 -6.03
CA PRO A 108 2.03 -19.88 -6.63
C PRO A 108 0.62 -19.31 -6.48
N ALA A 109 -0.43 -20.14 -6.57
CA ALA A 109 -1.80 -19.68 -6.40
C ALA A 109 -2.08 -19.25 -4.95
N GLN A 110 -1.60 -20.04 -3.99
CA GLN A 110 -1.79 -19.73 -2.56
C GLN A 110 -1.02 -18.48 -2.12
N ALA A 111 0.24 -18.35 -2.54
CA ALA A 111 1.04 -17.15 -2.25
C ALA A 111 0.43 -15.90 -2.87
N THR A 112 -0.14 -16.01 -4.07
CA THR A 112 -0.83 -14.92 -4.76
C THR A 112 -2.08 -14.46 -4.00
N PHE A 113 -2.88 -15.40 -3.50
CA PHE A 113 -4.07 -15.11 -2.71
C PHE A 113 -3.75 -14.42 -1.39
N THR A 114 -2.78 -14.93 -0.63
CA THR A 114 -2.39 -14.32 0.64
C THR A 114 -1.69 -12.98 0.45
N LEU A 115 -0.99 -12.79 -0.66
CA LEU A 115 -0.43 -11.51 -1.07
C LEU A 115 -1.54 -10.48 -1.28
N LEU A 116 -2.62 -10.80 -2.01
CA LEU A 116 -3.77 -9.90 -2.16
C LEU A 116 -4.44 -9.57 -0.83
N ILE A 117 -4.67 -10.59 0.01
CA ILE A 117 -5.28 -10.40 1.33
C ILE A 117 -4.38 -9.50 2.19
N GLY A 118 -3.07 -9.76 2.20
CA GLY A 118 -2.10 -8.92 2.90
C GLY A 118 -2.07 -7.49 2.37
N ALA A 119 -2.12 -7.29 1.05
CA ALA A 119 -2.18 -5.97 0.43
C ALA A 119 -3.43 -5.21 0.87
N LEU A 120 -4.58 -5.87 0.89
CA LEU A 120 -5.86 -5.28 1.28
C LEU A 120 -5.89 -4.91 2.77
N ILE A 121 -5.38 -5.80 3.64
CA ILE A 121 -5.21 -5.52 5.06
C ILE A 121 -4.26 -4.34 5.24
N GLY A 122 -3.10 -4.34 4.58
CA GLY A 122 -2.13 -3.25 4.63
C GLY A 122 -2.67 -1.91 4.13
N ALA A 123 -3.59 -1.92 3.16
CA ALA A 123 -4.23 -0.71 2.66
C ALA A 123 -5.30 -0.15 3.61
N THR A 124 -6.01 -1.03 4.34
CA THR A 124 -7.19 -0.67 5.16
C THR A 124 -6.85 -0.43 6.64
N PHE A 125 -6.01 -1.30 7.21
CA PHE A 125 -5.70 -1.33 8.63
C PHE A 125 -5.05 -0.03 9.17
N PRO A 126 -4.06 0.59 8.49
CA PRO A 126 -3.46 1.84 8.97
C PRO A 126 -4.42 3.03 8.96
N GLY A 127 -5.38 3.03 8.03
CA GLY A 127 -6.44 4.04 7.98
C GLY A 127 -7.37 3.94 9.19
N MET A 128 -7.78 2.72 9.55
CA MET A 128 -8.62 2.46 10.72
C MET A 128 -7.93 2.82 12.04
N PHE A 129 -6.64 2.51 12.19
CA PHE A 129 -5.88 2.85 13.40
C PHE A 129 -5.61 4.35 13.57
N ARG A 130 -5.49 5.11 12.48
CA ARG A 130 -5.39 6.58 12.54
C ARG A 130 -6.69 7.21 12.98
N GLY A 131 -7.82 6.82 12.39
CA GLY A 131 -9.14 7.32 12.78
C GLY A 131 -9.47 7.03 14.24
N LEU A 132 -9.08 5.85 14.73
CA LEU A 132 -9.24 5.48 16.14
C LEU A 132 -8.38 6.35 17.06
N LYS A 133 -7.11 6.62 16.71
CA LYS A 133 -6.22 7.48 17.51
C LYS A 133 -6.75 8.90 17.63
N GLU A 134 -7.22 9.49 16.54
CA GLU A 134 -7.75 10.86 16.57
C GLU A 134 -9.04 10.96 17.39
N THR A 135 -9.92 9.95 17.27
CA THR A 135 -11.14 9.88 18.09
C THR A 135 -10.83 9.66 19.57
N PHE A 136 -9.84 8.83 19.88
CA PHE A 136 -9.44 8.58 21.26
C PHE A 136 -8.78 9.82 21.88
N LEU A 137 -7.94 10.53 21.13
CA LEU A 137 -7.31 11.78 21.56
C LEU A 137 -8.32 12.92 21.72
N SER A 138 -9.35 13.00 20.88
CA SER A 138 -10.41 14.00 21.04
C SER A 138 -11.25 13.75 22.30
N ILE A 139 -11.57 12.48 22.59
CA ILE A 139 -12.28 12.08 23.81
C ILE A 139 -11.42 12.34 25.06
N LEU A 140 -10.12 12.00 25.01
CA LEU A 140 -9.20 12.19 26.14
C LEU A 140 -8.94 13.69 26.38
N GLY A 141 -8.74 14.48 25.33
CA GLY A 141 -8.56 15.93 25.41
C GLY A 141 -9.79 16.65 25.96
N SER A 142 -10.99 16.23 25.55
CA SER A 142 -12.25 16.78 26.07
C SER A 142 -12.47 16.44 27.54
N ARG A 143 -12.01 15.28 28.02
CA ARG A 143 -12.05 14.89 29.44
C ARG A 143 -11.08 15.70 30.29
N ILE A 144 -9.89 16.01 29.78
CA ILE A 144 -8.86 16.78 30.51
C ILE A 144 -9.30 18.24 30.72
N HIS A 145 -9.94 18.86 29.72
CA HIS A 145 -10.49 20.22 29.84
C HIS A 145 -11.67 20.33 30.83
N SER A 146 -12.36 19.22 31.14
CA SER A 146 -13.43 19.20 32.15
C SER A 146 -12.95 18.99 33.59
N LEU A 147 -11.65 18.71 33.80
CA LEU A 147 -11.06 18.43 35.11
C LEU A 147 -10.15 19.56 35.63
N ILE A 148 -9.94 20.62 34.85
CA ILE A 148 -9.17 21.81 35.26
C ILE A 148 -10.17 22.97 35.37
N PRO A 149 -10.68 23.28 36.58
CA PRO A 149 -11.44 24.51 36.85
C PRO A 149 -10.54 25.76 36.83
#